data_AF-A0A183S911-F1
#
_entry.id   AF-A0A183S911-F1
#
_cell.length_a   1.000
_cell.length_b   1.000
_cell.length_c   1.000
_cell.angle_alpha   90.00
_cell.angle_beta   90.00
_cell.angle_gamma   90.00
#
_symmetry.space_group_name_H-M   'P 1'
#
loop_
_entity.id
_entity.type
_entity.pdbx_description
1 polymer ?
#
loop_
_entity_poly.entity_id
_entity_poly.type
_entity_poly.pdbx_seq_one_letter_code
_entity_poly.pdbx_strand_id
1 'polypeptide(L)'
;SVLAVTISDQSAPNQTHRFVGICIERFNEGLWSNFTLRNVVERTAVEINYELYNPTILSIEVLLLEKRLDKNLLFLRDAPLSESRYPFDLAPVPHEKGAPVPVNDKKIKLLPRPWHFQWQLHGYRGIDPDSLYGQLTPEELRAIEKKVDYVDRYDLMKMYRSRVNAAEQNEVLGEVALQHTELIRHIDLLKRQRQKTEP
;
A
#
# COMPACT_ATOMS: atom_id res chain seq x y z
N SER A 1 1.70 5.90 -1.67
CA SER A 1 0.73 6.82 -1.04
C SER A 1 0.93 6.93 0.45
N VAL A 2 0.66 8.11 0.99
CA VAL A 2 0.62 8.39 2.44
C VAL A 2 -0.84 8.45 2.87
N LEU A 3 -1.18 7.74 3.93
CA LEU A 3 -2.55 7.61 4.43
C LEU A 3 -2.61 8.09 5.89
N ALA A 4 -3.78 8.59 6.29
CA ALA A 4 -4.16 8.71 7.70
C ALA A 4 -5.30 7.72 7.98
N VAL A 5 -5.14 6.89 8.99
CA VAL A 5 -6.19 5.97 9.44
C VAL A 5 -6.63 6.38 10.82
N THR A 6 -7.95 6.57 10.99
CA THR A 6 -8.56 6.85 12.28
C THR A 6 -9.36 5.63 12.71
N ILE A 7 -9.08 5.13 13.91
CA ILE A 7 -9.80 4.01 14.54
C ILE A 7 -10.48 4.47 15.82
N SER A 8 -11.53 3.75 16.20
CA SER A 8 -12.09 3.78 17.55
C SER A 8 -11.20 2.96 18.49
N ASP A 9 -10.72 3.58 19.56
CA ASP A 9 -9.88 2.96 20.58
C ASP A 9 -10.30 3.45 21.96
N GLN A 10 -10.92 2.57 22.75
CA GLN A 10 -11.44 2.88 24.08
C GLN A 10 -10.36 3.35 25.06
N SER A 11 -9.09 3.01 24.83
CA SER A 11 -7.97 3.37 25.71
C SER A 11 -7.36 4.73 25.35
N ALA A 12 -7.68 5.29 24.19
CA ALA A 12 -7.18 6.59 23.76
C ALA A 12 -7.96 7.74 24.45
N PRO A 13 -7.32 8.89 24.75
CA PRO A 13 -7.96 10.01 25.46
C PRO A 13 -9.28 10.51 24.86
N ASN A 14 -9.42 10.43 23.53
CA ASN A 14 -10.62 10.84 22.79
C ASN A 14 -11.41 9.65 22.25
N GLN A 15 -11.20 8.45 22.82
CA GLN A 15 -11.72 7.17 22.34
C GLN A 15 -11.41 6.88 20.86
N THR A 16 -10.44 7.60 20.31
CA THR A 16 -10.07 7.58 18.90
C THR A 16 -8.57 7.72 18.78
N HIS A 17 -8.01 6.99 17.82
CA HIS A 17 -6.58 7.00 17.52
C HIS A 17 -6.38 7.23 16.03
N ARG A 18 -5.56 8.23 15.67
CA ARG A 18 -5.22 8.56 14.29
C ARG A 18 -3.73 8.32 14.06
N PHE A 19 -3.41 7.53 13.04
CA PHE A 19 -2.04 7.27 12.63
C PHE A 19 -1.82 7.69 11.18
N VAL A 20 -0.73 8.43 10.94
CA VAL A 20 -0.31 8.85 9.60
C VAL A 20 0.94 8.08 9.22
N GLY A 21 1.00 7.57 8.00
CA GLY A 21 2.18 6.87 7.50
C GLY A 21 2.12 6.54 6.01
N ILE A 22 3.28 6.15 5.46
CA ILE A 22 3.35 5.61 4.11
C ILE A 22 2.85 4.16 4.11
N CYS A 23 1.99 3.81 3.16
CA CYS A 23 1.58 2.44 2.95
C CYS A 23 2.74 1.66 2.30
N ILE A 24 3.31 0.72 3.04
CA ILE A 24 4.47 -0.07 2.61
C ILE A 24 4.09 -1.44 2.06
N GLU A 25 2.92 -1.96 2.40
CA GLU A 25 2.48 -3.27 1.94
C GLU A 25 0.96 -3.31 1.93
N ARG A 26 0.42 -4.03 0.94
CA ARG A 26 -0.97 -4.46 0.87
C ARG A 26 -0.96 -5.96 0.69
N PHE A 27 -1.63 -6.68 1.57
CA PHE A 27 -1.55 -8.13 1.63
C PHE A 27 -2.95 -8.73 1.82
N ASN A 28 -3.08 -10.03 1.52
CA ASN A 28 -4.35 -10.77 1.48
C ASN A 28 -5.39 -10.22 0.49
N GLU A 29 -6.53 -10.92 0.44
CA GLU A 29 -7.66 -10.66 -0.45
C GLU A 29 -8.99 -10.83 0.31
N GLY A 30 -10.09 -10.35 -0.28
CA GLY A 30 -11.42 -10.43 0.33
C GLY A 30 -11.50 -9.68 1.66
N LEU A 31 -12.28 -10.20 2.62
CA LEU A 31 -12.49 -9.57 3.93
C LEU A 31 -11.22 -9.49 4.78
N TRP A 32 -10.21 -10.31 4.50
CA TRP A 32 -8.92 -10.32 5.22
C TRP A 32 -7.86 -9.42 4.59
N SER A 33 -8.24 -8.63 3.58
CA SER A 33 -7.37 -7.64 2.96
C SER A 33 -6.81 -6.69 4.02
N ASN A 34 -5.50 -6.56 4.08
CA ASN A 34 -4.83 -5.68 5.03
C ASN A 34 -3.78 -4.80 4.35
N PHE A 35 -3.36 -3.76 5.05
CA PHE A 35 -2.30 -2.87 4.60
C PHE A 35 -1.49 -2.36 5.78
N THR A 36 -0.18 -2.21 5.58
CA THR A 36 0.75 -1.79 6.63
C THR A 36 1.15 -0.34 6.39
N LEU A 37 0.88 0.53 7.38
CA LEU A 37 1.40 1.89 7.42
C LEU A 37 2.69 1.92 8.23
N ARG A 38 3.70 2.62 7.70
CA ARG A 38 4.97 2.89 8.37
C ARG A 38 5.13 4.39 8.57
N ASN A 39 5.56 4.80 9.75
CA ASN A 39 6.04 6.15 10.01
C ASN A 39 7.15 6.14 11.06
N VAL A 40 7.82 7.27 11.25
CA VAL A 40 8.84 7.47 12.28
C VAL A 40 8.28 8.39 13.36
N VAL A 41 8.05 7.82 14.54
CA VAL A 41 7.62 8.57 15.72
C VAL A 41 8.86 8.87 16.54
N GLU A 42 9.16 10.15 16.71
CA GLU A 42 10.42 10.62 17.29
C GLU A 42 11.63 10.00 16.57
N ARG A 43 12.29 9.00 17.16
CA ARG A 43 13.48 8.33 16.60
C ARG A 43 13.25 6.85 16.30
N THR A 44 12.01 6.38 16.39
CA THR A 44 11.67 4.97 16.26
C THR A 44 10.71 4.78 15.09
N ALA A 45 11.00 3.80 14.25
CA ALA A 45 10.06 3.38 13.21
C ALA A 45 8.91 2.58 13.83
N VAL A 46 7.68 2.97 13.50
CA VAL A 46 6.46 2.29 13.92
C VAL A 46 5.71 1.82 12.69
N GLU A 47 5.24 0.58 12.74
CA GLU A 47 4.41 -0.03 11.71
C GLU A 47 3.08 -0.47 12.33
N ILE A 48 1.97 -0.13 11.68
CA ILE A 48 0.63 -0.58 12.06
C ILE A 48 0.02 -1.28 10.85
N ASN A 49 -0.35 -2.54 11.04
CA ASN A 49 -1.12 -3.30 10.05
C ASN A 49 -2.61 -3.10 10.33
N TYR A 50 -3.33 -2.62 9.32
CA TYR A 50 -4.77 -2.41 9.37
C TYR A 50 -5.47 -3.43 8.48
N GLU A 51 -6.47 -4.10 9.03
CA GLU A 51 -7.44 -4.89 8.25
C GLU A 51 -8.47 -3.93 7.65
N LEU A 52 -8.59 -3.91 6.32
CA LEU A 52 -9.37 -2.92 5.58
C LEU A 52 -10.85 -2.89 5.98
N TYR A 53 -11.42 -4.05 6.31
CA TYR A 53 -12.82 -4.22 6.66
C TYR A 53 -13.08 -4.29 8.16
N ASN A 54 -12.11 -3.87 8.98
CA ASN A 54 -12.28 -3.85 10.43
C ASN A 54 -13.32 -2.78 10.84
N PRO A 55 -14.36 -3.15 11.61
CA PRO A 55 -15.44 -2.23 12.00
C PRO A 55 -14.99 -1.11 12.95
N THR A 56 -13.79 -1.20 13.54
CA THR A 56 -13.23 -0.13 14.38
C THR A 56 -12.64 1.01 13.54
N ILE A 57 -12.40 0.81 12.25
CA ILE A 57 -11.91 1.87 11.36
C ILE A 57 -13.06 2.86 11.12
N LEU A 58 -12.83 4.11 11.52
CA LEU A 58 -13.76 5.22 11.34
C LEU A 58 -13.52 5.94 10.01
N SER A 59 -12.27 6.13 9.63
CA SER A 59 -11.91 6.77 8.36
C SER A 59 -10.53 6.31 7.86
N ILE A 60 -10.40 6.29 6.53
CA ILE A 60 -9.13 6.15 5.82
C ILE A 60 -9.02 7.35 4.88
N GLU A 61 -8.12 8.28 5.18
CA GLU A 61 -7.87 9.47 4.40
C GLU A 61 -6.60 9.30 3.56
N VAL A 62 -6.68 9.62 2.27
CA VAL A 62 -5.51 9.64 1.39
C VAL A 62 -4.90 11.04 1.45
N LEU A 63 -3.74 11.17 2.12
CA LEU A 63 -3.05 12.45 2.27
C LEU A 63 -2.19 12.78 1.05
N LEU A 64 -1.49 11.79 0.51
CA LEU A 64 -0.69 11.93 -0.70
C LEU A 64 -0.92 10.71 -1.59
N LEU A 65 -1.53 10.93 -2.76
CA LEU A 65 -1.75 9.89 -3.76
C LEU A 65 -0.54 9.82 -4.69
N GLU A 66 0.24 8.74 -4.57
CA GLU A 66 1.39 8.48 -5.44
C GLU A 66 1.63 6.99 -5.58
N LYS A 67 2.14 6.58 -6.75
CA LYS A 67 2.71 5.26 -6.99
C LYS A 67 4.21 5.27 -6.76
N ARG A 68 4.76 4.12 -6.44
CA ARG A 68 6.21 3.86 -6.42
C ARG A 68 6.56 2.83 -7.48
N LEU A 69 7.85 2.67 -7.74
CA LEU A 69 8.36 1.71 -8.72
C LEU A 69 8.05 0.25 -8.36
N ASP A 70 7.84 -0.05 -7.07
CA ASP A 70 7.60 -1.39 -6.56
C ASP A 70 6.19 -1.55 -6.01
N LYS A 71 5.69 -2.80 -6.00
CA LYS A 71 4.36 -3.14 -5.48
C LYS A 71 4.24 -2.97 -3.97
N ASN A 72 5.34 -3.16 -3.25
CA ASN A 72 5.48 -2.94 -1.81
C ASN A 72 6.83 -2.22 -1.56
N LEU A 73 6.99 -1.67 -0.37
CA LEU A 73 8.13 -0.87 0.07
C LEU A 73 8.74 -1.44 1.35
N LEU A 74 8.70 -2.77 1.52
CA LEU A 74 9.21 -3.43 2.73
C LEU A 74 10.69 -3.12 2.98
N PHE A 75 11.46 -2.84 1.93
CA PHE A 75 12.86 -2.41 2.02
C PHE A 75 13.08 -1.13 2.83
N LEU A 76 12.03 -0.33 3.07
CA LEU A 76 12.09 0.84 3.97
C LEU A 76 12.43 0.48 5.41
N ARG A 77 12.33 -0.80 5.79
CA ARG A 77 12.80 -1.31 7.09
C ARG A 77 14.32 -1.24 7.25
N ASP A 78 15.06 -1.36 6.14
CA ASP A 78 16.52 -1.31 6.06
C ASP A 78 17.05 -0.01 5.44
N ALA A 79 16.16 0.98 5.22
CA ALA A 79 16.51 2.30 4.72
C ALA A 79 16.71 3.31 5.88
N PRO A 80 17.41 4.43 5.64
CA PRO A 80 17.46 5.53 6.59
C PRO A 80 16.05 6.00 7.00
N LEU A 81 15.85 6.27 8.30
CA LEU A 81 14.54 6.65 8.85
C LEU A 81 13.90 7.87 8.17
N SER A 82 14.72 8.78 7.62
CA SER A 82 14.25 9.94 6.85
C SER A 82 13.36 9.57 5.66
N GLU A 83 13.54 8.38 5.09
CA GLU A 83 12.80 7.90 3.93
C GLU A 83 11.37 7.43 4.26
N SER A 84 11.08 7.24 5.55
CA SER A 84 9.76 6.84 6.05
C SER A 84 9.16 7.85 7.04
N ARG A 85 9.77 9.02 7.20
CA ARG A 85 9.30 10.04 8.15
C ARG A 85 8.31 10.98 7.46
N TYR A 86 7.08 11.00 7.98
CA TYR A 86 6.02 11.89 7.53
C TYR A 86 5.43 12.68 8.72
N PRO A 87 5.12 13.97 8.53
CA PRO A 87 4.47 14.77 9.57
C PRO A 87 3.04 14.25 9.84
N PHE A 88 2.64 14.22 11.10
CA PHE A 88 1.29 13.76 11.50
C PHE A 88 0.18 14.74 11.14
N ASP A 89 0.53 16.00 10.95
CA ASP A 89 -0.32 17.11 10.53
C ASP A 89 -0.25 17.35 9.01
N LEU A 90 0.24 16.37 8.23
CA LEU A 90 0.29 16.46 6.77
C LEU A 90 -1.12 16.72 6.20
N ALA A 91 -1.28 17.87 5.54
CA ALA A 91 -2.51 18.23 4.87
C ALA A 91 -2.71 17.36 3.60
N PRO A 92 -3.96 16.96 3.27
CA PRO A 92 -4.24 16.25 2.03
C PRO A 92 -3.87 17.08 0.80
N VAL A 93 -3.07 16.50 -0.09
CA VAL A 93 -2.72 17.08 -1.38
C VAL A 93 -3.86 16.77 -2.37
N PRO A 94 -4.55 17.80 -2.91
CA PRO A 94 -5.63 17.58 -3.86
C PRO A 94 -5.13 16.85 -5.11
N HIS A 95 -5.90 15.87 -5.59
CA HIS A 95 -5.66 15.17 -6.85
C HIS A 95 -6.87 15.32 -7.77
N GLU A 96 -6.64 15.77 -9.00
CA GLU A 96 -7.72 15.99 -9.96
C GLU A 96 -8.41 14.68 -10.36
N LYS A 97 -9.74 14.71 -10.42
CA LYS A 97 -10.53 13.54 -10.79
C LYS A 97 -10.23 13.14 -12.24
N GLY A 98 -9.71 11.93 -12.43
CA GLY A 98 -9.39 11.37 -13.75
C GLY A 98 -7.96 11.65 -14.21
N ALA A 99 -7.20 12.49 -13.50
CA ALA A 99 -5.78 12.63 -13.76
C ALA A 99 -5.04 11.32 -13.42
N PRO A 100 -4.02 10.93 -14.22
CA PRO A 100 -3.24 9.74 -13.94
C PRO A 100 -2.53 9.88 -12.58
N VAL A 101 -2.46 8.78 -11.84
CA VAL A 101 -1.75 8.77 -10.55
C VAL A 101 -0.26 9.01 -10.78
N PRO A 102 0.35 10.04 -10.15
CA PRO A 102 1.77 10.33 -10.34
C PRO A 102 2.63 9.17 -9.83
N VAL A 103 3.70 8.87 -10.57
CA VAL A 103 4.68 7.84 -10.21
C VAL A 103 5.93 8.53 -9.67
N ASN A 104 6.29 8.20 -8.44
CA ASN A 104 7.48 8.68 -7.78
C ASN A 104 8.63 7.67 -8.00
N ASP A 105 9.55 8.07 -8.88
CA ASP A 105 10.68 7.26 -9.35
C ASP A 105 11.91 7.33 -8.41
N LYS A 106 11.75 7.92 -7.22
CA LYS A 106 12.83 8.03 -6.23
C LYS A 106 13.38 6.66 -5.84
N LYS A 107 14.67 6.46 -6.09
CA LYS A 107 15.46 5.33 -5.62
C LYS A 107 16.06 5.62 -4.25
N ILE A 108 15.96 4.65 -3.35
CA ILE A 108 16.34 4.78 -1.94
C ILE A 108 17.61 4.00 -1.66
N LYS A 109 18.57 4.65 -1.00
CA LYS A 109 19.80 4.00 -0.52
C LYS A 109 19.52 3.22 0.75
N LEU A 110 19.89 1.95 0.77
CA LEU A 110 19.83 1.13 1.99
C LEU A 110 20.97 1.50 2.94
N LEU A 111 20.76 1.19 4.21
CA LEU A 111 21.83 1.19 5.21
C LEU A 111 22.86 0.09 4.89
N PRO A 112 24.07 0.13 5.46
CA PRO A 112 25.01 -0.98 5.36
C PRO A 112 24.43 -2.29 5.93
N ARG A 113 24.87 -3.43 5.41
CA ARG A 113 24.53 -4.77 5.94
C ARG A 113 24.92 -4.89 7.43
N PRO A 114 24.23 -5.72 8.24
CA PRO A 114 23.20 -6.69 7.86
C PRO A 114 21.80 -6.09 7.69
N TRP A 115 21.06 -6.60 6.70
CA TRP A 115 19.65 -6.28 6.46
C TRP A 115 18.72 -7.33 7.06
N HIS A 116 17.47 -6.94 7.29
CA HIS A 116 16.42 -7.85 7.74
C HIS A 116 16.04 -8.89 6.66
N PHE A 117 16.27 -8.57 5.39
CA PHE A 117 15.90 -9.43 4.27
C PHE A 117 16.92 -9.38 3.13
N GLN A 118 16.94 -10.43 2.30
CA GLN A 118 17.83 -10.51 1.14
C GLN A 118 17.22 -9.78 -0.06
N TRP A 119 17.06 -8.46 0.04
CA TRP A 119 16.38 -7.61 -0.95
C TRP A 119 16.85 -7.84 -2.40
N GLN A 120 18.14 -8.15 -2.58
CA GLN A 120 18.78 -8.45 -3.86
C GLN A 120 18.12 -9.61 -4.63
N LEU A 121 17.39 -10.50 -3.96
CA LEU A 121 16.74 -11.66 -4.56
C LEU A 121 15.33 -11.40 -5.09
N HIS A 122 14.81 -10.18 -4.91
CA HIS A 122 13.38 -9.86 -5.12
C HIS A 122 13.12 -8.80 -6.19
N GLY A 123 14.16 -8.28 -6.85
CA GLY A 123 14.00 -7.42 -8.02
C GLY A 123 13.37 -6.05 -7.77
N TYR A 124 13.53 -5.49 -6.56
CA TYR A 124 13.06 -4.14 -6.25
C TYR A 124 13.76 -3.09 -7.13
N ARG A 125 12.97 -2.22 -7.75
CA ARG A 125 13.41 -1.15 -8.66
C ARG A 125 13.59 0.20 -7.96
N GLY A 126 12.93 0.39 -6.82
CA GLY A 126 12.99 1.56 -5.97
C GLY A 126 14.16 1.58 -4.99
N ILE A 127 15.02 0.55 -5.02
CA ILE A 127 16.27 0.53 -4.26
C ILE A 127 17.42 1.05 -5.14
N ASP A 128 18.29 1.86 -4.57
CA ASP A 128 19.50 2.34 -5.23
C ASP A 128 20.46 1.17 -5.51
N PRO A 129 20.81 0.89 -6.78
CA PRO A 129 21.61 -0.26 -7.16
C PRO A 129 23.00 -0.29 -6.52
N ASP A 130 23.62 0.86 -6.31
CA ASP A 130 24.95 0.95 -5.72
C ASP A 130 24.90 0.50 -4.24
N SER A 131 23.91 0.97 -3.49
CA SER A 131 23.70 0.52 -2.10
C SER A 131 23.34 -0.95 -1.99
N LEU A 132 22.59 -1.49 -2.97
CA LEU A 132 22.08 -2.85 -2.97
C LEU A 132 23.14 -3.88 -3.39
N TYR A 133 23.80 -3.65 -4.53
CA TYR A 133 24.71 -4.62 -5.14
C TYR A 133 26.18 -4.31 -4.84
N GLY A 134 26.53 -3.08 -4.49
CA GLY A 134 27.92 -2.70 -4.18
C GLY A 134 28.50 -3.38 -2.93
N GLN A 135 27.65 -3.95 -2.08
CA GLN A 135 28.03 -4.69 -0.86
C GLN A 135 28.03 -6.22 -1.05
N LEU A 136 27.85 -6.72 -2.29
CA LEU A 136 27.78 -8.15 -2.59
C LEU A 136 29.10 -8.69 -3.13
N THR A 137 29.35 -9.97 -2.85
CA THR A 137 30.47 -10.70 -3.45
C THR A 137 30.18 -11.07 -4.90
N PRO A 138 31.21 -11.31 -5.74
CA PRO A 138 31.02 -11.81 -7.10
C PRO A 138 30.25 -13.14 -7.17
N GLU A 139 30.32 -13.97 -6.13
CA GLU A 139 29.57 -15.22 -6.04
C GLU A 139 28.08 -14.98 -5.80
N GLU A 140 27.73 -14.06 -4.89
CA GLU A 140 26.35 -13.64 -4.64
C GLU A 140 25.73 -13.06 -5.92
N LEU A 141 26.47 -12.22 -6.66
CA LEU A 141 26.03 -11.64 -7.93
C LEU A 141 25.71 -12.69 -8.99
N ARG A 142 26.60 -13.68 -9.19
CA ARG A 142 26.36 -14.80 -10.12
C ARG A 142 25.13 -15.62 -9.75
N ALA A 143 24.90 -15.85 -8.46
CA ALA A 143 23.73 -16.58 -7.99
C ALA A 143 22.41 -15.84 -8.28
N ILE A 144 22.41 -14.51 -8.12
CA ILE A 144 21.25 -13.66 -8.44
C ILE A 144 20.96 -13.68 -9.93
N GLU A 145 21.97 -13.49 -10.76
CA GLU A 145 21.83 -13.51 -12.22
C GLU A 145 21.20 -14.82 -12.70
N LYS A 146 21.71 -15.96 -12.18
CA LYS A 146 21.16 -17.29 -12.47
C LYS A 146 19.67 -17.39 -12.08
N LYS A 147 19.28 -16.87 -10.91
CA LYS A 147 17.88 -16.91 -10.47
C LYS A 147 16.99 -16.08 -11.40
N VAL A 148 17.40 -14.87 -11.75
CA VAL A 148 16.62 -13.94 -12.57
C VAL A 148 16.46 -14.48 -14.00
N ASP A 149 17.54 -14.97 -14.61
CA ASP A 149 17.55 -15.41 -16.00
C ASP A 149 16.78 -16.72 -16.18
N TYR A 150 17.05 -17.73 -15.36
CA TYR A 150 16.52 -19.08 -15.60
C TYR A 150 15.13 -19.32 -15.00
N VAL A 151 14.79 -18.67 -13.88
CA VAL A 151 13.54 -18.98 -13.16
C VAL A 151 12.49 -17.91 -13.46
N ASP A 152 12.77 -16.66 -13.13
CA ASP A 152 11.71 -15.64 -13.11
C ASP A 152 11.30 -15.16 -14.50
N ARG A 153 12.21 -15.12 -15.47
CA ARG A 153 11.91 -14.69 -16.85
C ARG A 153 11.02 -15.68 -17.61
N TYR A 154 11.20 -16.97 -17.37
CA TYR A 154 10.57 -18.04 -18.16
C TYR A 154 9.44 -18.77 -17.44
N ASP A 155 9.13 -18.42 -16.19
CA ASP A 155 8.00 -19.00 -15.45
C ASP A 155 6.66 -18.39 -15.92
N LEU A 156 6.09 -19.00 -16.96
CA LEU A 156 4.78 -18.64 -17.50
C LEU A 156 3.65 -18.80 -16.49
N MET A 157 3.78 -19.75 -15.56
CA MET A 157 2.78 -20.03 -14.52
C MET A 157 2.77 -18.95 -13.44
N LYS A 158 3.93 -18.42 -13.09
CA LYS A 158 4.06 -17.22 -12.25
C LYS A 158 3.52 -15.99 -12.97
N MET A 159 3.81 -15.81 -14.27
CA MET A 159 3.25 -14.70 -15.05
C MET A 159 1.72 -14.73 -15.09
N TYR A 160 1.12 -15.90 -15.34
CA TYR A 160 -0.34 -16.08 -15.36
C TYR A 160 -0.96 -15.73 -14.00
N ARG A 161 -0.46 -16.31 -12.91
CA ARG A 161 -0.97 -16.05 -11.55
C ARG A 161 -0.77 -14.60 -11.08
N SER A 162 0.17 -13.86 -11.67
CA SER A 162 0.48 -12.49 -11.29
C SER A 162 -0.46 -11.43 -11.89
N ARG A 163 -1.35 -11.83 -12.81
CA ARG A 163 -2.23 -10.95 -13.57
C ARG A 163 -3.67 -11.44 -13.45
N VAL A 164 -4.58 -10.52 -13.18
CA VAL A 164 -6.01 -10.80 -13.32
C VAL A 164 -6.34 -10.80 -14.81
N ASN A 165 -7.10 -11.79 -15.26
CA ASN A 165 -7.45 -11.88 -16.68
C ASN A 165 -8.58 -10.89 -17.03
N ALA A 166 -8.69 -10.47 -18.29
CA ALA A 166 -9.67 -9.46 -18.69
C ALA A 166 -11.14 -9.93 -18.54
N ALA A 167 -11.39 -11.24 -18.67
CA ALA A 167 -12.73 -11.80 -18.51
C ALA A 167 -13.20 -11.76 -17.06
N GLU A 168 -12.38 -12.25 -16.13
CA GLU A 168 -12.55 -12.17 -14.67
C GLU A 168 -12.71 -10.72 -14.23
N GLN A 169 -11.87 -9.81 -14.75
CA GLN A 169 -11.98 -8.40 -14.41
C GLN A 169 -13.33 -7.82 -14.84
N ASN A 170 -13.82 -8.16 -16.04
CA ASN A 170 -15.11 -7.68 -16.53
C ASN A 170 -16.28 -8.26 -15.73
N GLU A 171 -16.22 -9.53 -15.35
CA GLU A 171 -17.21 -10.19 -14.50
C GLU A 171 -17.31 -9.50 -13.14
N VAL A 172 -16.19 -9.39 -12.43
CA VAL A 172 -16.13 -8.77 -11.10
C VAL A 172 -16.56 -7.30 -11.14
N LEU A 173 -16.07 -6.52 -12.11
CA LEU A 173 -16.47 -5.12 -12.25
C LEU A 173 -17.95 -4.96 -12.64
N GLY A 174 -18.49 -5.89 -13.42
CA GLY A 174 -19.91 -5.94 -13.75
C GLY A 174 -20.77 -6.13 -12.51
N GLU A 175 -20.44 -7.10 -11.66
CA GLU A 175 -21.14 -7.34 -10.39
C GLU A 175 -21.06 -6.12 -9.46
N VAL A 176 -19.87 -5.54 -9.30
CA VAL A 176 -19.68 -4.33 -8.47
C VAL A 176 -20.52 -3.17 -8.99
N ALA A 177 -20.59 -2.96 -10.31
CA ALA A 177 -21.38 -1.90 -10.91
C ALA A 177 -22.89 -2.10 -10.68
N LEU A 178 -23.38 -3.34 -10.75
CA LEU A 178 -24.77 -3.70 -10.45
C LEU A 178 -25.11 -3.42 -8.98
N GLN A 179 -24.32 -3.97 -8.05
CA GLN A 179 -24.52 -3.77 -6.61
C GLN A 179 -24.44 -2.29 -6.22
N HIS A 180 -23.51 -1.54 -6.81
CA HIS A 180 -23.40 -0.09 -6.59
C HIS A 180 -24.65 0.66 -7.07
N THR A 181 -25.21 0.27 -8.21
CA THR A 181 -26.45 0.87 -8.73
C THR A 181 -27.64 0.57 -7.82
N GLU A 182 -27.75 -0.65 -7.32
CA GLU A 182 -28.78 -1.04 -6.35
C GLU A 182 -28.65 -0.28 -5.03
N LEU A 183 -27.43 -0.12 -4.53
CA LEU A 183 -27.14 0.65 -3.32
C LEU A 183 -27.58 2.12 -3.47
N ILE A 184 -27.26 2.76 -4.60
CA ILE A 184 -27.70 4.14 -4.87
C ILE A 184 -29.24 4.22 -4.87
N ARG A 185 -29.93 3.29 -5.55
CA ARG A 185 -31.41 3.25 -5.55
C ARG A 185 -31.98 3.10 -4.15
N HIS A 186 -31.38 2.25 -3.33
CA HIS A 186 -31.79 2.04 -1.94
C HIS A 186 -31.61 3.32 -1.10
N ILE A 187 -30.46 3.98 -1.21
CA ILE A 187 -30.18 5.26 -0.53
C ILE A 187 -31.21 6.32 -0.94
N ASP A 188 -31.53 6.44 -2.23
CA ASP A 188 -32.51 7.41 -2.72
C ASP A 188 -33.92 7.11 -2.21
N LEU A 189 -34.30 5.84 -2.10
CA LEU A 189 -35.58 5.43 -1.52
C LEU A 189 -35.67 5.81 -0.04
N LEU A 190 -34.62 5.58 0.74
CA LEU A 190 -34.54 5.97 2.16
C LEU A 190 -34.63 7.49 2.34
N LYS A 191 -33.96 8.27 1.47
CA LYS A 191 -34.05 9.75 1.48
C LYS A 191 -35.48 10.22 1.22
N ARG A 192 -36.17 9.64 0.24
CA ARG A 192 -37.58 9.96 -0.06
C ARG A 192 -38.52 9.60 1.08
N GLN A 193 -38.26 8.50 1.78
CA GLN A 193 -39.05 8.12 2.95
C GLN A 193 -38.87 9.12 4.09
N ARG A 194 -37.62 9.53 4.39
CA ARG A 194 -37.33 10.56 5.39
C ARG A 194 -38.03 11.89 5.11
N GLN A 195 -38.00 12.36 3.87
CA GLN A 195 -38.68 13.60 3.44
C GLN A 195 -40.20 13.53 3.57
N LYS A 196 -40.81 12.34 3.55
CA LYS A 196 -42.26 12.16 3.76
C LYS A 196 -42.64 12.11 5.25
N THR A 197 -41.68 11.85 6.13
CA THR A 197 -41.88 11.75 7.58
C THR A 197 -41.48 13.01 8.35
N GLU A 198 -40.83 13.97 7.69
CA GLU A 198 -40.60 15.32 8.23
C GLU A 198 -41.87 16.18 8.01
N PRO A 199 -42.43 16.79 9.07
CA PRO A 199 -43.64 17.63 8.97
C PRO A 199 -43.43 18.95 8.24
#